data_AF-W1TTT7-F1
#
_entry.id   AF-W1TTT7-F1
#
_cell.length_a   1.000
_cell.length_b   1.000
_cell.length_c   1.000
_cell.angle_alpha   90.00
_cell.angle_beta   90.00
_cell.angle_gamma   90.00
#
_symmetry.space_group_name_H-M   'P 1'
#
loop_
_entity.id
_entity.type
_entity.pdbx_description
1 polymer ?
#
loop_
_entity_poly.entity_id
_entity_poly.type
_entity_poly.pdbx_seq_one_letter_code
_entity_poly.pdbx_strand_id
1 'polypeptide(L)' 'MTESRLFRIVYVLLERDNVTAKELAEQFEVSVRTIYRDVDRFSSAGIPIYTT' A
#
# COMPACT_ATOMS: atom_id res chain seq x y z
N MET A 1 -8.15 -5.16 17.91
CA MET A 1 -8.06 -3.96 17.07
C MET A 1 -7.67 -4.43 15.68
N THR A 2 -8.59 -4.44 14.72
CA THR A 2 -8.32 -4.86 13.34
C THR A 2 -7.49 -3.77 12.67
N GLU A 3 -6.18 -3.92 12.72
CA GLU A 3 -5.24 -3.04 12.03
C GLU A 3 -5.57 -3.05 10.53
N SER A 4 -5.92 -1.88 9.98
CA SER A 4 -6.32 -1.78 8.59
C SER A 4 -5.10 -2.02 7.69
N ARG A 5 -5.24 -2.86 6.65
CA ARG A 5 -4.17 -3.13 5.67
C ARG A 5 -3.56 -1.85 5.10
N LEU A 6 -4.35 -0.78 4.99
CA LEU A 6 -3.90 0.54 4.60
C LEU A 6 -2.79 1.07 5.53
N PHE A 7 -2.97 0.96 6.85
CA PHE A 7 -1.95 1.43 7.79
C PHE A 7 -0.63 0.65 7.64
N ARG A 8 -0.72 -0.67 7.46
CA ARG A 8 0.46 -1.52 7.21
C ARG A 8 1.20 -1.17 5.93
N ILE A 9 0.50 -0.85 4.85
CA ILE A 9 1.14 -0.44 3.58
C ILE A 9 1.93 0.87 3.80
N VAL A 10 1.37 1.84 4.52
CA VAL A 10 2.08 3.09 4.84
C VAL A 10 3.33 2.80 5.67
N TYR A 11 3.21 1.94 6.69
CA TYR A 11 4.36 1.59 7.52
C TYR A 11 5.50 0.94 6.71
N VAL A 12 5.16 0.02 5.80
CA VAL A 12 6.14 -0.60 4.90
C VAL A 12 6.84 0.45 4.02
N LEU A 13 6.12 1.46 3.56
CA LEU A 13 6.69 2.56 2.77
C LEU A 13 7.50 3.56 3.60
N LEU A 14 7.28 3.63 4.91
CA LEU A 14 8.14 4.41 5.83
C LEU A 14 9.44 3.68 6.15
N GLU A 15 9.41 2.35 6.17
CA GLU A 15 10.58 1.51 6.46
C GLU A 15 11.44 1.25 5.22
N ARG A 16 10.84 1.23 4.03
CA ARG A 16 11.52 0.99 2.75
C ARG A 16 11.30 2.14 1.79
N ASP A 17 12.38 2.66 1.21
CA ASP A 17 12.33 3.78 0.25
C ASP A 17 11.45 3.50 -0.98
N ASN A 18 11.43 2.26 -1.48
CA ASN A 18 10.62 1.85 -2.62
C ASN A 18 10.16 0.40 -2.48
N VAL A 19 8.90 0.14 -2.82
CA VAL A 19 8.31 -1.22 -2.85
C VAL A 19 7.39 -1.33 -4.06
N THR A 20 7.47 -2.44 -4.77
CA THR A 20 6.59 -2.69 -5.92
C THR A 20 5.19 -3.13 -5.46
N ALA A 21 4.18 -2.83 -6.27
CA ALA A 21 2.82 -3.29 -6.01
C ALA A 21 2.70 -4.83 -5.98
N LYS A 22 3.61 -5.54 -6.68
CA LYS A 22 3.68 -7.00 -6.68
C LYS A 22 4.18 -7.55 -5.35
N GLU A 23 5.25 -6.97 -4.79
CA GLU A 23 5.76 -7.37 -3.47
C GLU A 23 4.72 -7.14 -2.38
N LEU A 24 4.04 -5.99 -2.39
CA LEU A 24 2.95 -5.73 -1.45
C LEU A 24 1.81 -6.75 -1.62
N ALA A 25 1.46 -7.09 -2.86
CA ALA A 25 0.42 -8.05 -3.15
C ALA A 25 0.76 -9.45 -2.60
N GLU A 26 2.00 -9.90 -2.78
CA GLU A 26 2.50 -11.15 -2.21
C GLU A 26 2.54 -11.12 -0.68
N GLN A 27 3.05 -10.03 -0.09
CA GLN A 27 3.16 -9.88 1.37
C GLN A 27 1.80 -9.84 2.07
N PHE A 28 0.79 -9.22 1.47
CA PHE A 28 -0.55 -9.12 2.03
C PHE A 28 -1.52 -10.20 1.51
N GLU A 29 -1.04 -11.16 0.71
CA GLU A 29 -1.83 -12.23 0.10
C GLU A 29 -3.07 -11.72 -0.65
N VAL A 30 -2.89 -10.63 -1.40
CA VAL A 30 -3.94 -10.01 -2.20
C VAL A 30 -3.54 -9.90 -3.67
N SER A 31 -4.49 -9.58 -4.52
CA SER A 31 -4.18 -9.24 -5.91
C SER A 31 -3.48 -7.88 -6.01
N VAL A 32 -2.62 -7.73 -7.02
CA VAL A 32 -1.99 -6.44 -7.37
C VAL A 32 -3.05 -5.35 -7.59
N ARG A 33 -4.20 -5.69 -8.18
CA ARG A 33 -5.35 -4.77 -8.34
C ARG A 33 -5.88 -4.24 -7.00
N THR A 34 -5.82 -5.05 -5.94
CA THR A 34 -6.20 -4.61 -4.59
C THR A 34 -5.20 -3.61 -4.04
N ILE A 35 -3.90 -3.81 -4.29
CA ILE A 35 -2.88 -2.82 -3.93
C ILE A 35 -3.10 -1.50 -4.66
N TYR A 36 -3.34 -1.51 -5.98
CA TYR A 36 -3.65 -0.29 -6.71
C TYR A 36 -4.90 0.43 -6.18
N ARG A 37 -5.96 -0.31 -5.85
CA ARG A 37 -7.16 0.28 -5.23
C ARG A 37 -6.86 0.87 -3.84
N ASP A 38 -5.98 0.25 -3.07
CA ASP A 38 -5.53 0.76 -1.78
C ASP A 38 -4.65 2.02 -1.99
N VAL A 39 -3.84 2.09 -3.06
CA VAL A 39 -3.12 3.30 -3.52
C VAL A 39 -4.09 4.45 -3.86
N ASP A 40 -5.16 4.19 -4.61
CA ASP A 40 -6.18 5.19 -4.92
C ASP A 40 -6.87 5.72 -3.64
N ARG A 41 -7.06 4.85 -2.64
CA ARG A 41 -7.61 5.22 -1.33
C ARG A 41 -6.65 6.11 -0.55
N PHE A 42 -5.34 5.90 -0.64
CA PHE A 42 -4.35 6.80 -0.02
C PHE A 42 -4.42 8.19 -0.62
N SER A 43 -4.49 8.29 -1.95
CA SER A 43 -4.67 9.57 -2.63
C SER A 43 -5.95 10.28 -2.16
N SER A 44 -7.06 9.55 -2.06
CA SER A 44 -8.34 10.08 -1.56
C SER A 44 -8.30 10.49 -0.07
N ALA A 45 -7.42 9.87 0.72
CA ALA A 45 -7.20 10.19 2.13
C ALA A 45 -6.17 11.32 2.34
N GLY A 46 -5.63 11.91 1.27
CA GLY A 46 -4.62 12.97 1.33
C GLY A 46 -3.20 12.47 1.63
N ILE A 47 -2.94 11.17 1.45
CA ILE A 47 -1.61 10.57 1.58
C ILE A 47 -1.00 10.48 0.17
N PRO A 48 0.00 11.31 -0.17
CA PRO A 48 0.59 11.32 -1.51
C PRO A 48 1.53 10.11 -1.66
N ILE A 49 1.07 9.10 -2.38
CA ILE A 49 1.90 7.97 -2.82
C ILE A 49 2.29 8.18 -4.26
N TYR A 50 3.59 8.19 -4.53
CA TYR A 50 4.15 8.34 -5.86
C TYR A 50 4.55 6.98 -6.40
N THR A 51 4.15 6.68 -7.62
CA THR A 51 4.54 5.46 -8.34
C THR A 51 5.44 5.88 -9.49
N THR A 52 6.62 5.25 -9.63
CA THR A 52 7.50 5.43 -10.79
C THR A 52 7.33 4.26 -11.76
#